data_AF-A0A1H1N8V6-F1
#
_entry.id   AF-A0A1H1N8V6-F1
#
_cell.length_a   1.000
_cell.length_b   1.000
_cell.length_c   1.000
_cell.angle_alpha   90.00
_cell.angle_beta   90.00
_cell.angle_gamma   90.00
#
_symmetry.space_group_name_H-M   'P 1'
#
loop_
_entity.id
_entity.type
_entity.pdbx_description
1 polymer ?
#
loop_
_entity_poly.entity_id
_entity_poly.type
_entity_poly.pdbx_seq_one_letter_code
_entity_poly.pdbx_strand_id
1 'polypeptide(L)'
;MRRIKIVSIIIVLSIICFNSAFAQNKLSIPGFGDIPLTKDGNLYSLNFGKLGKFGFAGSVDPLSLTASIGMDDLKTFPGAKAMGALGLRDIEMNVKQKALEIAANFDDKIKDDLVNELRKIEQLKPIIETIFNTLEIRESHASLIYNTDGSLGGELDFNIIVFGKKLRIPKIKGKVDIDTITSQLVSIIKKEAISLLANLDELVKGAEKIAKMASSEADKLIADAKVASKHTHSKGECDKKCCPKHAKKLSGPIIEGSFDAVRKFYFDVFPTIGKIHGATPKETRQMRSSLIKEDWDALFTKIDEKWAKILKDRTYVRFYIMPSSAANGGNIYRSKVKEYKKKDLDYRKTVWERMMTNTATGKEEAKIKGTKIPAGTYYIKSANTGNANNGYFDISYNREKKKWKMKGQRLQIWTKDNSGAKKYRFHKNKYLSYYIITPASDSKFALDCYGGKSSKKTAIHLWSTHKAGSQQFYLEHKGNGKFAIIPKRNHNMCLALVDNKNADKGNKVHLWTYSDMPSKHWYLINVKTNKKYIPKQ
;
A
#
# COMPACT_ATOMS: atom_id res chain seq x y z
N MET A 1 79.68 -68.33 8.30
CA MET A 1 80.18 -68.68 6.95
C MET A 1 80.25 -67.41 6.09
N ARG A 2 81.37 -67.27 5.38
CA ARG A 2 81.76 -66.21 4.43
C ARG A 2 80.69 -65.69 3.46
N ARG A 3 80.74 -64.38 3.17
CA ARG A 3 80.92 -63.67 1.86
C ARG A 3 80.24 -62.28 1.98
N ILE A 4 80.86 -61.09 1.97
CA ILE A 4 81.89 -60.42 1.16
C ILE A 4 81.49 -60.20 -0.32
N LYS A 5 81.28 -58.89 -0.63
CA LYS A 5 81.48 -58.11 -1.88
C LYS A 5 80.36 -58.17 -2.96
N ILE A 6 79.95 -57.10 -3.69
CA ILE A 6 80.53 -55.79 -4.10
C ILE A 6 79.36 -54.87 -4.57
N VAL A 7 79.19 -53.63 -4.06
CA VAL A 7 79.49 -52.28 -4.66
C VAL A 7 78.54 -51.78 -5.76
N SER A 8 77.89 -50.62 -5.50
CA SER A 8 77.82 -49.38 -6.33
C SER A 8 76.96 -48.34 -5.57
N ILE A 9 77.56 -47.43 -4.77
CA ILE A 9 77.97 -46.05 -5.13
C ILE A 9 76.84 -45.23 -5.77
N ILE A 10 76.31 -44.24 -5.04
CA ILE A 10 76.39 -42.81 -5.39
C ILE A 10 76.34 -41.98 -4.09
N ILE A 11 77.30 -41.05 -4.04
CA ILE A 11 77.65 -40.07 -3.02
C ILE A 11 76.82 -38.79 -3.25
N VAL A 12 76.60 -38.00 -2.18
CA VAL A 12 76.70 -36.52 -2.06
C VAL A 12 76.10 -36.20 -0.68
N LEU A 13 76.86 -36.18 0.43
CA LEU A 13 77.71 -35.07 0.91
C LEU A 13 77.03 -33.71 0.70
N SER A 14 76.54 -33.00 1.71
CA SER A 14 77.43 -32.15 2.50
C SER A 14 76.66 -31.14 3.35
N ILE A 15 77.20 -30.94 4.56
CA ILE A 15 77.43 -29.65 5.20
C ILE A 15 76.20 -28.92 5.77
N ILE A 16 76.13 -29.01 7.09
CA ILE A 16 75.56 -28.01 7.98
C ILE A 16 76.21 -26.66 7.67
N CYS A 17 75.46 -25.76 7.04
CA CYS A 17 75.68 -24.34 7.19
C CYS A 17 74.58 -23.80 8.11
N PHE A 18 74.96 -23.48 9.34
CA PHE A 18 74.26 -22.49 10.15
C PHE A 18 74.15 -21.21 9.31
N ASN A 19 72.99 -20.98 8.69
CA ASN A 19 72.58 -19.62 8.35
C ASN A 19 71.84 -19.08 9.57
N SER A 20 72.61 -18.49 10.48
CA SER A 20 72.12 -17.44 11.35
C SER A 20 71.74 -16.23 10.48
N ALA A 21 70.57 -16.27 9.85
CA ALA A 21 69.91 -15.07 9.37
C ALA A 21 69.26 -14.40 10.59
N PHE A 22 70.05 -13.65 11.35
CA PHE A 22 69.48 -12.66 12.26
C PHE A 22 68.84 -11.53 11.45
N ALA A 23 67.75 -10.99 12.01
CA ALA A 23 67.16 -9.68 11.74
C ALA A 23 66.08 -9.56 10.65
N GLN A 24 64.86 -9.87 11.05
CA GLN A 24 63.87 -8.80 11.17
C GLN A 24 63.37 -8.75 12.63
N ASN A 25 64.22 -8.24 13.54
CA ASN A 25 63.77 -7.90 14.90
C ASN A 25 62.87 -6.66 14.91
N LYS A 26 62.67 -6.04 13.74
CA LYS A 26 61.78 -4.92 13.52
C LYS A 26 61.05 -5.06 12.20
N LEU A 27 59.79 -4.63 12.19
CA LEU A 27 58.95 -4.51 11.00
C LEU A 27 58.64 -3.04 10.77
N SER A 28 58.95 -2.52 9.58
CA SER A 28 58.64 -1.13 9.25
C SER A 28 57.16 -1.01 8.87
N ILE A 29 56.40 -0.23 9.63
CA ILE A 29 54.98 0.03 9.38
C ILE A 29 54.79 1.54 9.15
N PRO A 30 54.17 1.95 8.03
CA PRO A 30 53.84 3.35 7.80
C PRO A 30 53.05 3.96 8.97
N GLY A 31 53.48 5.12 9.45
CA GLY A 31 52.91 5.79 10.62
C GLY A 31 53.49 5.38 11.99
N PHE A 32 54.24 4.28 12.05
CA PHE A 32 54.86 3.78 13.28
C PHE A 32 56.38 3.60 13.19
N GLY A 33 56.94 3.61 11.97
CA GLY A 33 58.36 3.34 11.74
C GLY A 33 58.69 1.88 12.04
N ASP A 34 59.91 1.63 12.52
CA ASP A 34 60.41 0.28 12.77
C ASP A 34 59.95 -0.25 14.13
N ILE A 35 58.98 -1.16 14.10
CA ILE A 35 58.35 -1.74 15.29
C ILE A 35 59.03 -3.05 15.69
N PRO A 36 59.42 -3.26 16.97
CA PRO A 36 59.94 -4.53 17.43
C PRO A 36 59.02 -5.71 17.12
N LEU A 37 59.56 -6.75 16.49
CA LEU A 37 58.88 -7.98 16.08
C LEU A 37 59.56 -9.18 16.76
N THR A 38 58.76 -10.04 17.37
CA THR A 38 59.20 -11.35 17.89
C THR A 38 58.30 -12.45 17.34
N LYS A 39 58.86 -13.62 17.04
CA LYS A 39 58.08 -14.78 16.57
C LYS A 39 58.11 -15.86 17.65
N ASP A 40 56.94 -16.34 18.05
CA ASP A 40 56.77 -17.44 19.00
C ASP A 40 55.81 -18.47 18.40
N GLY A 41 56.36 -19.63 18.01
CA GLY A 41 55.66 -20.63 17.23
C GLY A 41 55.08 -20.05 15.92
N ASN A 42 53.75 -20.12 15.81
CA ASN A 42 52.99 -19.63 14.65
C ASN A 42 52.49 -18.18 14.80
N LEU A 43 52.80 -17.50 15.91
CA LEU A 43 52.36 -16.14 16.19
C LEU A 43 53.51 -15.15 16.10
N TYR A 44 53.21 -13.98 15.56
CA TYR A 44 54.08 -12.81 15.55
C TYR A 44 53.63 -11.84 16.62
N SER A 45 54.53 -11.40 17.50
CA SER A 45 54.23 -10.37 18.48
C SER A 45 54.90 -9.05 18.12
N LEU A 46 54.08 -8.02 17.93
CA LEU A 46 54.49 -6.66 17.58
C LEU A 46 54.25 -5.73 18.78
N ASN A 47 55.23 -4.88 19.09
CA ASN A 47 55.16 -3.92 20.20
C ASN A 47 55.07 -2.48 19.69
N PHE A 48 53.86 -1.91 19.68
CA PHE A 48 53.57 -0.55 19.23
C PHE A 48 53.86 0.52 20.32
N GLY A 49 54.75 0.21 21.28
CA GLY A 49 55.16 1.11 22.35
C GLY A 49 54.00 1.43 23.29
N LYS A 50 53.62 2.71 23.36
CA LYS A 50 52.53 3.19 24.24
C LYS A 50 51.16 2.61 23.89
N LEU A 51 50.98 2.11 22.67
CA LEU A 51 49.72 1.49 22.26
C LEU A 51 49.59 0.04 22.75
N GLY A 52 50.70 -0.61 23.11
CA GLY A 52 50.71 -1.97 23.65
C GLY A 52 51.35 -2.99 22.72
N LYS A 53 51.29 -4.24 23.17
CA LYS A 53 51.89 -5.41 22.51
C LYS A 53 50.78 -6.39 22.12
N PHE A 54 50.78 -6.80 20.86
CA PHE A 54 49.72 -7.64 20.29
C PHE A 54 50.30 -8.88 19.60
N GLY A 55 49.55 -9.99 19.63
CA GLY A 55 49.88 -11.22 18.94
C GLY A 55 49.08 -11.35 17.65
N PHE A 56 49.75 -11.68 16.54
CA PHE A 56 49.20 -11.76 15.21
C PHE A 56 49.47 -13.13 14.58
N ALA A 57 48.51 -13.63 13.81
CA ALA A 57 48.71 -14.76 12.90
C ALA A 57 48.94 -14.24 11.46
N GLY A 58 49.62 -15.03 10.62
CA GLY A 58 49.79 -14.73 9.20
C GLY A 58 51.23 -14.83 8.69
N SER A 59 51.58 -14.00 7.71
CA SER A 59 52.93 -13.94 7.12
C SER A 59 53.49 -12.53 7.14
N VAL A 60 54.81 -12.41 7.25
CA VAL A 60 55.55 -11.16 7.05
C VAL A 60 56.04 -10.99 5.61
N ASP A 61 55.99 -12.06 4.82
CA ASP A 61 56.32 -12.06 3.39
C ASP A 61 55.42 -13.03 2.60
N PRO A 62 54.48 -12.53 1.78
CA PRO A 62 54.04 -11.14 1.71
C PRO A 62 53.41 -10.69 3.04
N LEU A 63 53.64 -9.42 3.44
CA LEU A 63 53.14 -8.88 4.71
C LEU A 63 51.60 -8.88 4.78
N SER A 64 51.08 -9.77 5.62
CA SER A 64 49.67 -9.93 5.94
C SER A 64 49.55 -10.58 7.32
N LEU A 65 49.41 -9.75 8.35
CA LEU A 65 49.24 -10.19 9.73
C LEU A 65 47.88 -9.73 10.27
N THR A 66 47.19 -10.60 11.01
CA THR A 66 45.86 -10.33 11.58
C THR A 66 45.81 -10.74 13.06
N ALA A 67 45.14 -9.92 13.87
CA ALA A 67 44.89 -10.17 15.28
C ALA A 67 43.43 -9.85 15.61
N SER A 68 42.71 -10.78 16.23
CA SER A 68 41.41 -10.46 16.86
C SER A 68 41.66 -9.82 18.21
N ILE A 69 41.04 -8.66 18.44
CA ILE A 69 41.23 -7.86 19.66
C ILE A 69 39.88 -7.42 20.25
N GLY A 70 39.88 -7.02 21.52
CA GLY A 70 38.71 -6.45 22.19
C GLY A 70 38.74 -4.92 22.25
N MET A 71 37.63 -4.31 22.64
CA MET A 71 37.56 -2.85 22.88
C MET A 71 38.53 -2.39 23.98
N ASP A 72 38.84 -3.23 24.95
CA ASP A 72 39.78 -2.91 26.02
C ASP A 72 41.22 -2.72 25.52
N ASP A 73 41.59 -3.45 24.46
CA ASP A 73 42.91 -3.38 23.81
C ASP A 73 43.11 -2.04 23.07
N LEU A 74 42.02 -1.36 22.72
CA LEU A 74 42.03 -0.11 21.96
C LEU A 74 42.04 1.14 22.84
N LYS A 75 42.02 1.03 24.18
CA LYS A 75 41.91 2.19 25.10
C LYS A 75 43.02 3.23 24.92
N THR A 76 44.21 2.78 24.54
CA THR A 76 45.40 3.61 24.32
C THR A 76 45.52 4.14 22.89
N PHE A 77 44.69 3.66 21.95
CA PHE A 77 44.73 4.07 20.55
C PHE A 77 44.15 5.48 20.36
N PRO A 78 44.75 6.30 19.49
CA PRO A 78 44.11 7.54 19.06
C PRO A 78 42.75 7.27 18.44
N GLY A 79 41.74 8.01 18.89
CA GLY A 79 40.35 7.76 18.50
C GLY A 79 39.63 6.68 19.33
N ALA A 80 40.20 6.16 20.43
CA ALA A 80 39.55 5.20 21.34
C ALA A 80 38.15 5.65 21.78
N LYS A 81 37.99 6.93 22.13
CA LYS A 81 36.68 7.51 22.48
C LYS A 81 35.68 7.41 21.32
N ALA A 82 36.13 7.67 20.10
CA ALA A 82 35.30 7.59 18.92
C ALA A 82 34.91 6.13 18.61
N MET A 83 35.89 5.21 18.62
CA MET A 83 35.63 3.78 18.44
C MET A 83 34.68 3.21 19.51
N GLY A 84 34.84 3.64 20.76
CA GLY A 84 33.93 3.25 21.84
C GLY A 84 32.53 3.85 21.73
N ALA A 85 32.37 5.02 21.11
CA ALA A 85 31.07 5.61 20.82
C ALA A 85 30.38 4.93 19.63
N LEU A 86 31.14 4.51 18.61
CA LEU A 86 30.63 3.72 17.50
C LEU A 86 30.19 2.30 17.93
N GLY A 87 30.68 1.81 19.08
CA GLY A 87 30.33 0.50 19.59
C GLY A 87 30.87 -0.61 18.71
N LEU A 88 32.19 -0.64 18.52
CA LEU A 88 32.81 -1.65 17.66
C LEU A 88 32.79 -3.05 18.32
N ARG A 89 32.53 -4.08 17.51
CA ARG A 89 32.60 -5.51 17.87
C ARG A 89 33.27 -6.32 16.76
N ASP A 90 33.61 -7.56 17.06
CA ASP A 90 34.31 -8.46 16.12
C ASP A 90 35.55 -7.77 15.50
N ILE A 91 36.38 -7.18 16.37
CA ILE A 91 37.45 -6.26 15.95
C ILE A 91 38.67 -7.05 15.50
N GLU A 92 39.12 -6.77 14.28
CA GLU A 92 40.32 -7.32 13.69
C GLU A 92 41.33 -6.22 13.39
N MET A 93 42.53 -6.38 13.91
CA MET A 93 43.66 -5.53 13.61
C MET A 93 44.54 -6.20 12.55
N ASN A 94 44.75 -5.50 11.45
CA ASN A 94 45.42 -6.01 10.26
C ASN A 94 46.66 -5.17 9.95
N VAL A 95 47.83 -5.80 9.90
CA VAL A 95 49.07 -5.17 9.42
C VAL A 95 49.30 -5.61 7.97
N LYS A 96 49.22 -4.65 7.05
CA LYS A 96 49.46 -4.85 5.62
C LYS A 96 50.61 -3.96 5.16
N GLN A 97 51.11 -4.17 3.94
CA GLN A 97 52.25 -3.44 3.34
C GLN A 97 52.21 -1.91 3.45
N LYS A 98 51.04 -1.30 3.67
CA LYS A 98 50.87 0.17 3.65
C LYS A 98 50.25 0.80 4.89
N ALA A 99 49.75 0.02 5.85
CA ALA A 99 49.04 0.57 7.02
C ALA A 99 48.76 -0.48 8.10
N LEU A 100 48.53 0.03 9.32
CA LEU A 100 47.75 -0.64 10.35
C LEU A 100 46.27 -0.33 10.11
N GLU A 101 45.46 -1.35 9.83
CA GLU A 101 44.03 -1.27 9.59
C GLU A 101 43.25 -1.91 10.74
N ILE A 102 42.23 -1.23 11.26
CA ILE A 102 41.25 -1.82 12.17
C ILE A 102 39.97 -2.07 11.37
N ALA A 103 39.59 -3.34 11.25
CA ALA A 103 38.34 -3.81 10.68
C ALA A 103 37.38 -4.18 11.82
N ALA A 104 36.13 -3.74 11.78
CA ALA A 104 35.16 -4.06 12.83
C ALA A 104 33.72 -3.97 12.35
N ASN A 105 32.84 -4.70 13.05
CA ASN A 105 31.39 -4.54 12.99
C ASN A 105 30.91 -3.52 14.02
N PHE A 106 29.67 -3.04 13.88
CA PHE A 106 29.01 -2.17 14.87
C PHE A 106 28.05 -2.98 15.76
N ASP A 107 27.92 -2.56 17.01
CA ASP A 107 26.89 -3.00 17.97
C ASP A 107 25.67 -2.03 17.95
N ASP A 108 24.73 -2.25 18.87
CA ASP A 108 23.50 -1.47 18.95
C ASP A 108 23.68 -0.11 19.68
N LYS A 109 24.85 0.23 20.22
CA LYS A 109 25.06 1.46 20.99
C LYS A 109 24.83 2.72 20.16
N ILE A 110 25.31 2.72 18.91
CA ILE A 110 25.11 3.85 18.00
C ILE A 110 23.61 4.04 17.66
N LYS A 111 22.78 3.00 17.78
CA LYS A 111 21.31 3.11 17.60
C LYS A 111 20.69 4.02 18.64
N ASP A 112 21.08 3.86 19.91
CA ASP A 112 20.55 4.67 21.01
C ASP A 112 20.93 6.13 20.87
N ASP A 113 22.18 6.42 20.49
CA ASP A 113 22.65 7.79 20.24
C ASP A 113 21.89 8.45 19.09
N LEU A 114 21.70 7.73 17.97
CA LEU A 114 20.90 8.22 16.84
C LEU A 114 19.47 8.53 17.28
N VAL A 115 18.84 7.66 18.07
CA VAL A 115 17.45 7.83 18.52
C VAL A 115 17.32 8.99 19.48
N ASN A 116 18.28 9.18 20.38
CA ASN A 116 18.31 10.32 21.29
C ASN A 116 18.42 11.65 20.53
N GLU A 117 19.24 11.73 19.48
CA GLU A 117 19.28 12.92 18.62
C GLU A 117 17.98 13.10 17.82
N LEU A 118 17.40 12.02 17.30
CA LEU A 118 16.13 12.08 16.57
C LEU A 118 14.96 12.52 17.47
N ARG A 119 14.97 12.16 18.76
CA ARG A 119 13.97 12.59 19.77
C ARG A 119 13.92 14.10 19.96
N LYS A 120 15.02 14.81 19.71
CA LYS A 120 15.09 16.27 19.80
C LYS A 120 14.39 16.97 18.63
N ILE A 121 14.03 16.24 17.57
CA ILE A 121 13.42 16.79 16.37
C ILE A 121 11.89 16.79 16.53
N GLU A 122 11.32 17.98 16.72
CA GLU A 122 9.89 18.18 16.93
C GLU A 122 9.00 17.47 15.89
N GLN A 123 9.38 17.55 14.60
CA GLN A 123 8.60 16.96 13.51
C GLN A 123 8.52 15.42 13.57
N LEU A 124 9.44 14.77 14.29
CA LEU A 124 9.51 13.31 14.38
C LEU A 124 8.77 12.76 15.60
N LYS A 125 8.33 13.61 16.54
CA LYS A 125 7.57 13.18 17.73
C LYS A 125 6.45 12.17 17.46
N PRO A 126 5.62 12.31 16.39
CA PRO A 126 4.54 11.36 16.13
C PRO A 126 5.00 9.94 15.81
N ILE A 127 6.25 9.77 15.37
CA ILE A 127 6.76 8.51 14.80
C ILE A 127 8.09 8.05 15.41
N ILE A 128 8.58 8.74 16.45
CA ILE A 128 9.90 8.49 17.01
C ILE A 128 10.05 7.06 17.55
N GLU A 129 9.01 6.55 18.21
CA GLU A 129 8.98 5.16 18.69
C GLU A 129 8.95 4.16 17.52
N THR A 130 8.27 4.51 16.42
CA THR A 130 8.29 3.69 15.20
C THR A 130 9.68 3.68 14.55
N ILE A 131 10.39 4.81 14.54
CA ILE A 131 11.77 4.88 14.07
C ILE A 131 12.64 3.97 14.94
N PHE A 132 12.61 4.14 16.27
CA PHE A 132 13.41 3.36 17.21
C PHE A 132 13.22 1.84 17.03
N ASN A 133 11.97 1.40 16.94
CA ASN A 133 11.62 -0.02 16.84
C ASN A 133 11.94 -0.64 15.47
N THR A 134 12.06 0.16 14.41
CA THR A 134 12.35 -0.33 13.05
C THR A 134 13.77 -0.01 12.57
N LEU A 135 14.53 0.75 13.36
CA LEU A 135 15.92 1.09 13.08
C LEU A 135 16.79 -0.12 13.37
N GLU A 136 17.47 -0.60 12.35
CA GLU A 136 18.39 -1.72 12.41
C GLU A 136 19.69 -1.33 11.72
N ILE A 137 20.81 -1.74 12.31
CA ILE A 137 22.14 -1.57 11.75
C ILE A 137 22.67 -2.97 11.49
N ARG A 138 22.80 -3.33 10.22
CA ARG A 138 23.21 -4.67 9.78
C ARG A 138 24.53 -4.60 9.05
N GLU A 139 25.36 -5.65 9.10
CA GLU A 139 26.54 -5.86 8.23
C GLU A 139 27.29 -4.56 7.88
N SER A 140 27.58 -3.75 8.90
CA SER A 140 28.21 -2.44 8.75
C SER A 140 29.67 -2.59 9.13
N HIS A 141 30.56 -2.01 8.34
CA HIS A 141 32.01 -2.24 8.46
C HIS A 141 32.76 -0.93 8.65
N ALA A 142 33.65 -0.89 9.63
CA ALA A 142 34.63 0.18 9.79
C ALA A 142 35.99 -0.31 9.29
N SER A 143 36.62 0.43 8.36
CA SER A 143 38.03 0.25 7.99
C SER A 143 38.78 1.50 8.42
N LEU A 144 39.52 1.41 9.52
CA LEU A 144 40.19 2.55 10.14
C LEU A 144 41.68 2.47 9.91
N ILE A 145 42.28 3.57 9.48
CA ILE A 145 43.70 3.68 9.16
C ILE A 145 44.35 4.65 10.13
N TYR A 146 45.44 4.20 10.74
CA TYR A 146 46.29 5.07 11.53
C TYR A 146 47.20 5.91 10.62
N ASN A 147 47.04 7.24 10.66
CA ASN A 147 47.81 8.15 9.83
C ASN A 147 49.16 8.50 10.47
N THR A 148 50.09 8.99 9.66
CA THR A 148 51.43 9.40 10.10
C THR A 148 51.45 10.58 11.07
N ASP A 149 50.38 11.38 11.10
CA ASP A 149 50.19 12.49 12.05
C ASP A 149 49.56 12.02 13.38
N GLY A 150 49.36 10.71 13.54
CA GLY A 150 48.72 10.10 14.70
C GLY A 150 47.19 10.19 14.73
N SER A 151 46.56 10.74 13.68
CA SER A 151 45.11 10.78 13.56
C SER A 151 44.53 9.44 13.09
N LEU A 152 43.29 9.17 13.51
CA LEU A 152 42.51 8.03 13.03
C LEU A 152 41.67 8.48 11.85
N GLY A 153 42.08 8.06 10.65
CA GLY A 153 41.30 8.17 9.42
C GLY A 153 40.57 6.87 9.13
N GLY A 154 39.75 6.85 8.09
CA GLY A 154 39.16 5.59 7.63
C GLY A 154 38.00 5.76 6.67
N GLU A 155 37.35 4.64 6.42
CA GLU A 155 36.11 4.51 5.69
C GLU A 155 35.09 3.77 6.57
N LEU A 156 33.92 4.37 6.77
CA LEU A 156 32.79 3.74 7.44
C LEU A 156 31.70 3.43 6.43
N ASP A 157 31.26 2.18 6.40
CA ASP A 157 30.14 1.72 5.59
C ASP A 157 29.00 1.26 6.49
N PHE A 158 27.90 2.02 6.46
CA PHE A 158 26.71 1.75 7.26
C PHE A 158 25.59 1.19 6.39
N ASN A 159 25.11 0.01 6.76
CA ASN A 159 23.93 -0.61 6.20
C ASN A 159 22.79 -0.52 7.22
N ILE A 160 22.11 0.63 7.17
CA ILE A 160 20.97 0.95 8.04
C ILE A 160 19.65 0.64 7.34
N ILE A 161 18.74 0.01 8.06
CA ILE A 161 17.36 -0.21 7.67
C ILE A 161 16.48 0.59 8.64
N VAL A 162 15.49 1.31 8.11
CA VAL A 162 14.44 1.94 8.91
C VAL A 162 13.11 1.78 8.18
N PHE A 163 12.02 1.53 8.90
CA PHE A 163 10.72 1.21 8.32
C PHE A 163 10.75 0.04 7.30
N GLY A 164 11.67 -0.92 7.50
CA GLY A 164 11.89 -2.03 6.57
C GLY A 164 12.54 -1.63 5.23
N LYS A 165 13.05 -0.41 5.10
CA LYS A 165 13.75 0.10 3.91
C LYS A 165 15.24 0.30 4.20
N LYS A 166 16.10 -0.30 3.39
CA LYS A 166 17.54 -0.01 3.41
C LYS A 166 17.80 1.43 2.96
N LEU A 167 18.49 2.20 3.80
CA LEU A 167 18.87 3.57 3.52
C LEU A 167 20.09 3.61 2.61
N ARG A 168 20.10 4.59 1.70
CA ARG A 168 21.29 4.88 0.89
C ARG A 168 22.19 5.82 1.69
N ILE A 169 23.20 5.25 2.34
CA ILE A 169 24.20 6.00 3.09
C ILE A 169 25.50 6.00 2.29
N PRO A 170 26.06 7.17 1.95
CA PRO A 170 27.38 7.23 1.34
C PRO A 170 28.42 6.80 2.37
N LYS A 171 29.46 6.09 1.90
CA LYS A 171 30.62 5.76 2.73
C LYS A 171 31.23 7.04 3.30
N ILE A 172 31.43 7.07 4.62
CA ILE A 172 32.00 8.23 5.30
C ILE A 172 33.51 8.06 5.29
N LYS A 173 34.23 8.98 4.67
CA LYS A 173 35.69 8.92 4.52
C LYS A 173 36.38 10.07 5.25
N GLY A 174 37.58 9.82 5.75
CA GLY A 174 38.44 10.83 6.36
C GLY A 174 38.57 10.63 7.87
N LYS A 175 38.80 11.71 8.62
CA LYS A 175 38.97 11.67 10.07
C LYS A 175 37.70 11.14 10.74
N VAL A 176 37.84 10.21 11.68
CA VAL A 176 36.70 9.68 12.44
C VAL A 176 36.23 10.73 13.45
N ASP A 177 35.10 11.37 13.15
CA ASP A 177 34.44 12.39 13.98
C ASP A 177 32.98 11.97 14.26
N ILE A 178 32.69 11.64 15.53
CA ILE A 178 31.40 11.07 15.94
C ILE A 178 30.25 12.05 15.75
N ASP A 179 30.45 13.33 16.05
CA ASP A 179 29.39 14.32 15.93
C ASP A 179 29.00 14.52 14.46
N THR A 180 29.99 14.50 13.58
CA THR A 180 29.79 14.55 12.13
C THR A 180 29.08 13.30 11.61
N ILE A 181 29.51 12.11 12.04
CA ILE A 181 28.91 10.82 11.65
C ILE A 181 27.44 10.77 12.10
N THR A 182 27.18 11.03 13.38
CA THR A 182 25.83 11.05 13.97
C THR A 182 24.94 12.06 13.24
N SER A 183 25.43 13.27 13.00
CA SER A 183 24.67 14.31 12.29
C SER A 183 24.27 13.89 10.88
N GLN A 184 25.18 13.24 10.13
CA GLN A 184 24.89 12.75 8.78
C GLN A 184 23.83 11.64 8.81
N LEU A 185 23.99 10.66 9.70
CA LEU A 185 23.03 9.55 9.84
C LEU A 185 21.65 10.04 10.29
N VAL A 186 21.59 10.92 11.29
CA VAL A 186 20.36 11.58 11.75
C VAL A 186 19.69 12.34 10.61
N SER A 187 20.43 13.09 9.80
CA SER A 187 19.90 13.82 8.66
C SER A 187 19.26 12.90 7.62
N ILE A 188 19.90 11.76 7.32
CA ILE A 188 19.39 10.76 6.37
C ILE A 188 18.12 10.09 6.93
N ILE A 189 18.13 9.64 8.18
CA ILE A 189 16.98 9.01 8.84
C ILE A 189 15.82 10.00 8.92
N LYS A 190 16.08 11.25 9.33
CA LYS A 190 15.10 12.35 9.36
C LYS A 190 14.44 12.54 8.01
N LYS A 191 15.23 12.61 6.93
CA LYS A 191 14.69 12.82 5.58
C LYS A 191 13.75 11.70 5.15
N GLU A 192 14.12 10.45 5.43
CA GLU A 192 13.26 9.30 5.13
C GLU A 192 11.97 9.32 5.96
N ALA A 193 12.09 9.60 7.27
CA ALA A 193 10.96 9.66 8.18
C ALA A 193 9.96 10.77 7.82
N ILE A 194 10.43 11.96 7.47
CA ILE A 194 9.59 13.07 6.99
C ILE A 194 8.92 12.71 5.67
N SER A 195 9.65 12.06 4.75
CA SER A 195 9.08 11.62 3.48
C SER A 195 7.97 10.58 3.67
N LEU A 196 8.09 9.70 4.66
CA LEU A 196 7.06 8.73 5.00
C LEU A 196 5.79 9.42 5.52
N LEU A 197 5.95 10.37 6.46
CA LEU A 197 4.85 11.16 7.00
C LEU A 197 4.08 11.93 5.92
N ALA A 198 4.80 12.61 5.03
CA ALA A 198 4.19 13.39 3.95
C ALA A 198 3.36 12.50 3.00
N ASN A 199 3.88 11.30 2.68
CA ASN A 199 3.17 10.34 1.84
C ASN A 199 1.93 9.77 2.56
N LEU A 200 2.03 9.44 3.85
CA LEU A 200 0.89 8.98 4.64
C LEU A 200 -0.23 10.04 4.68
N ASP A 201 0.10 11.30 4.96
CA ASP A 201 -0.85 12.40 4.98
C ASP A 201 -1.57 12.58 3.61
N GLU A 202 -0.84 12.48 2.50
CA GLU A 202 -1.45 12.54 1.16
C GLU A 202 -2.41 11.36 0.90
N LEU A 203 -2.02 10.15 1.28
CA LEU A 203 -2.84 8.94 1.13
C LEU A 203 -4.12 9.02 1.97
N VAL A 204 -4.00 9.50 3.21
CA VAL A 204 -5.12 9.74 4.13
C VAL A 204 -6.07 10.79 3.56
N LYS A 205 -5.57 11.95 3.11
CA LYS A 205 -6.38 12.99 2.44
C LYS A 205 -7.14 12.42 1.23
N GLY A 206 -6.50 11.53 0.48
CA GLY A 206 -7.13 10.77 -0.59
C GLY A 206 -8.31 9.92 -0.11
N ALA A 207 -8.14 9.16 0.97
CA ALA A 207 -9.18 8.34 1.59
C ALA A 207 -10.35 9.17 2.12
N GLU A 208 -10.07 10.26 2.84
CA GLU A 208 -11.09 11.19 3.33
C GLU A 208 -11.97 11.75 2.22
N LYS A 209 -11.36 12.16 1.09
CA LYS A 209 -12.09 12.72 -0.05
C LYS A 209 -13.15 11.73 -0.56
N ILE A 210 -12.82 10.44 -0.59
CA ILE A 210 -13.77 9.41 -1.03
C ILE A 210 -14.81 9.10 0.03
N ALA A 211 -14.48 9.12 1.32
CA ALA A 211 -15.49 9.03 2.38
C ALA A 211 -16.46 10.21 2.33
N LYS A 212 -15.97 11.44 2.11
CA LYS A 212 -16.80 12.64 1.90
C LYS A 212 -17.73 12.48 0.69
N MET A 213 -17.23 11.95 -0.44
CA MET A 213 -18.04 11.64 -1.61
C MET A 213 -19.09 10.56 -1.33
N ALA A 214 -18.74 9.49 -0.63
CA ALA A 214 -19.64 8.41 -0.26
C ALA A 214 -20.74 8.90 0.71
N SER A 215 -20.38 9.73 1.69
CA SER A 215 -21.34 10.39 2.59
C SER A 215 -22.30 11.31 1.84
N SER A 216 -21.82 12.12 0.90
CA SER A 216 -22.66 13.00 0.08
C SER A 216 -23.61 12.20 -0.81
N GLU A 217 -23.16 11.05 -1.32
CA GLU A 217 -24.00 10.13 -2.08
C GLU A 217 -25.12 9.52 -1.22
N ALA A 218 -24.77 9.09 0.00
CA ALA A 218 -25.75 8.57 0.95
C ALA A 218 -26.83 9.62 1.29
N ASP A 219 -26.46 10.90 1.42
CA ASP A 219 -27.41 11.98 1.67
C ASP A 219 -28.47 12.11 0.56
N LYS A 220 -28.05 12.03 -0.71
CA LYS A 220 -28.97 12.08 -1.86
C LYS A 220 -29.91 10.89 -1.88
N LEU A 221 -29.37 9.69 -1.63
CA LEU A 221 -30.15 8.46 -1.57
C LEU A 221 -31.16 8.46 -0.43
N ILE A 222 -30.80 9.01 0.73
CA ILE A 222 -31.72 9.19 1.87
C ILE A 222 -32.84 10.17 1.52
N ALA A 223 -32.54 11.28 0.82
CA ALA A 223 -33.54 12.25 0.39
C ALA A 223 -34.56 11.60 -0.58
N ASP A 224 -34.08 10.90 -1.61
CA ASP A 224 -34.92 10.12 -2.55
C ASP A 224 -35.72 9.03 -1.82
N ALA A 225 -35.17 8.49 -0.73
CA ALA A 225 -35.79 7.42 0.02
C ALA A 225 -37.04 7.86 0.81
N LYS A 226 -37.06 9.10 1.31
CA LYS A 226 -38.12 9.68 2.14
C LYS A 226 -39.40 10.05 1.39
N VAL A 227 -39.40 9.99 0.05
CA VAL A 227 -40.62 10.17 -0.76
C VAL A 227 -41.51 8.94 -0.59
N ALA A 228 -42.51 9.05 0.29
CA ALA A 228 -43.46 7.98 0.58
C ALA A 228 -44.47 7.82 -0.58
N SER A 229 -44.80 6.58 -0.93
CA SER A 229 -45.97 6.26 -1.75
C SER A 229 -47.20 6.19 -0.85
N LYS A 230 -48.41 6.43 -1.38
CA LYS A 230 -49.66 6.12 -0.67
C LYS A 230 -49.82 4.59 -0.61
N HIS A 231 -50.33 4.03 0.49
CA HIS A 231 -50.47 2.58 0.69
C HIS A 231 -51.86 2.24 1.20
N THR A 232 -52.42 1.14 0.70
CA THR A 232 -53.83 0.71 0.83
C THR A 232 -53.98 -0.66 1.50
N HIS A 233 -53.04 -1.07 2.36
CA HIS A 233 -52.99 -2.42 2.94
C HIS A 233 -52.93 -2.46 4.48
N SER A 234 -53.02 -3.65 5.07
CA SER A 234 -53.14 -3.84 6.52
C SER A 234 -51.89 -3.40 7.31
N LYS A 235 -52.08 -3.11 8.61
CA LYS A 235 -50.99 -2.82 9.56
C LYS A 235 -49.93 -3.92 9.60
N GLY A 236 -50.36 -5.18 9.64
CA GLY A 236 -49.44 -6.33 9.69
C GLY A 236 -48.54 -6.41 8.45
N GLU A 237 -49.05 -6.00 7.29
CA GLU A 237 -48.24 -5.89 6.08
C GLU A 237 -47.28 -4.69 6.11
N CYS A 238 -47.66 -3.57 6.74
CA CYS A 238 -46.74 -2.46 6.99
C CYS A 238 -45.56 -2.89 7.87
N ASP A 239 -45.85 -3.63 8.94
CA ASP A 239 -44.84 -4.17 9.87
C ASP A 239 -43.90 -5.15 9.14
N LYS A 240 -44.45 -6.12 8.41
CA LYS A 240 -43.67 -7.22 7.80
C LYS A 240 -42.93 -6.82 6.52
N LYS A 241 -43.45 -5.87 5.74
CA LYS A 241 -42.91 -5.52 4.41
C LYS A 241 -42.38 -4.09 4.37
N CYS A 242 -43.19 -3.10 4.73
CA CYS A 242 -42.87 -1.69 4.50
C CYS A 242 -41.76 -1.16 5.41
N CYS A 243 -41.85 -1.40 6.73
CA CYS A 243 -40.84 -0.97 7.68
C CYS A 243 -39.45 -1.58 7.39
N PRO A 244 -39.30 -2.90 7.17
CA PRO A 244 -38.03 -3.50 6.76
C PRO A 244 -37.51 -2.99 5.42
N LYS A 245 -38.39 -2.81 4.43
CA LYS A 245 -38.02 -2.26 3.11
C LYS A 245 -37.49 -0.83 3.24
N HIS A 246 -38.12 -0.01 4.07
CA HIS A 246 -37.70 1.35 4.35
C HIS A 246 -36.35 1.39 5.08
N ALA A 247 -36.16 0.55 6.09
CA ALA A 247 -34.86 0.39 6.76
C ALA A 247 -33.76 0.02 5.75
N LYS A 248 -34.00 -0.98 4.88
CA LYS A 248 -33.07 -1.34 3.80
C LYS A 248 -32.79 -0.19 2.85
N LYS A 249 -33.82 0.58 2.46
CA LYS A 249 -33.71 1.72 1.52
C LYS A 249 -32.83 2.82 2.09
N LEU A 250 -32.94 3.12 3.39
CA LEU A 250 -32.15 4.13 4.08
C LEU A 250 -30.75 3.65 4.49
N SER A 251 -30.61 2.40 4.95
CA SER A 251 -29.34 1.85 5.44
C SER A 251 -28.41 1.35 4.33
N GLY A 252 -28.94 0.82 3.24
CA GLY A 252 -28.16 0.26 2.12
C GLY A 252 -27.11 1.22 1.54
N PRO A 253 -27.48 2.47 1.19
CA PRO A 253 -26.54 3.49 0.75
C PRO A 253 -25.39 3.77 1.72
N ILE A 254 -25.70 3.82 3.03
CA ILE A 254 -24.73 4.15 4.07
C ILE A 254 -23.70 3.01 4.19
N ILE A 255 -24.15 1.76 4.30
CA ILE A 255 -23.25 0.62 4.43
C ILE A 255 -22.37 0.43 3.19
N GLU A 256 -22.92 0.62 1.98
CA GLU A 256 -22.15 0.52 0.74
C GLU A 256 -21.10 1.63 0.63
N GLY A 257 -21.46 2.86 1.00
CA GLY A 257 -20.54 3.98 1.04
C GLY A 257 -19.42 3.79 2.07
N SER A 258 -19.76 3.30 3.26
CA SER A 258 -18.79 2.95 4.30
C SER A 258 -17.83 1.86 3.83
N PHE A 259 -18.35 0.79 3.21
CA PHE A 259 -17.54 -0.30 2.69
C PHE A 259 -16.54 0.17 1.63
N ASP A 260 -16.97 1.05 0.71
CA ASP A 260 -16.07 1.62 -0.30
C ASP A 260 -14.98 2.50 0.34
N ALA A 261 -15.31 3.26 1.39
CA ALA A 261 -14.35 4.09 2.12
C ALA A 261 -13.30 3.25 2.88
N VAL A 262 -13.75 2.23 3.62
CA VAL A 262 -12.88 1.25 4.30
C VAL A 262 -11.89 0.62 3.33
N ARG A 263 -12.39 0.11 2.19
CA ARG A 263 -11.51 -0.53 1.20
C ARG A 263 -10.51 0.43 0.61
N LYS A 264 -10.92 1.65 0.28
CA LYS A 264 -9.97 2.62 -0.24
C LYS A 264 -8.88 2.92 0.78
N PHE A 265 -9.26 3.20 2.02
CA PHE A 265 -8.30 3.46 3.09
C PHE A 265 -7.30 2.31 3.21
N TYR A 266 -7.80 1.06 3.28
CA TYR A 266 -6.97 -0.14 3.24
C TYR A 266 -6.01 -0.12 2.05
N PHE A 267 -6.52 0.05 0.84
CA PHE A 267 -5.74 -0.10 -0.37
C PHE A 267 -4.74 1.01 -0.68
N ASP A 268 -4.90 2.17 -0.05
CA ASP A 268 -4.01 3.31 -0.22
C ASP A 268 -3.00 3.37 0.94
N VAL A 269 -3.43 3.12 2.17
CA VAL A 269 -2.61 3.27 3.39
C VAL A 269 -1.84 1.99 3.74
N PHE A 270 -2.46 0.80 3.60
CA PHE A 270 -1.84 -0.47 4.00
C PHE A 270 -0.52 -0.80 3.27
N PRO A 271 -0.34 -0.49 1.97
CA PRO A 271 0.96 -0.70 1.30
C PRO A 271 2.13 0.04 1.96
N THR A 272 1.85 1.13 2.69
CA THR A 272 2.84 1.92 3.40
C THR A 272 3.05 1.38 4.83
N ILE A 273 1.99 1.37 5.65
CA ILE A 273 2.11 0.93 7.06
C ILE A 273 2.35 -0.58 7.22
N GLY A 274 1.97 -1.38 6.22
CA GLY A 274 2.12 -2.84 6.24
C GLY A 274 3.59 -3.29 6.20
N LYS A 275 4.53 -2.40 5.87
CA LYS A 275 5.98 -2.64 5.92
C LYS A 275 6.57 -2.45 7.32
N ILE A 276 5.80 -1.87 8.23
CA ILE A 276 6.21 -1.60 9.61
C ILE A 276 5.96 -2.87 10.41
N HIS A 277 7.02 -3.44 10.97
CA HIS A 277 7.01 -4.65 11.78
C HIS A 277 7.78 -4.38 13.06
N GLY A 278 7.19 -4.73 14.21
CA GLY A 278 7.89 -4.75 15.50
C GLY A 278 8.44 -6.13 15.80
N ALA A 279 9.22 -6.25 16.88
CA ALA A 279 9.75 -7.53 17.33
C ALA A 279 8.61 -8.48 17.73
N THR A 280 7.48 -7.93 18.20
CA THR A 280 6.26 -8.69 18.53
C THR A 280 5.04 -8.28 17.69
N PRO A 281 4.01 -9.14 17.56
CA PRO A 281 2.73 -8.75 16.97
C PRO A 281 2.04 -7.59 17.70
N LYS A 282 2.24 -7.48 19.02
CA LYS A 282 1.70 -6.40 19.86
C LYS A 282 2.34 -5.06 19.51
N GLU A 283 3.66 -5.02 19.42
CA GLU A 283 4.41 -3.83 18.99
C GLU A 283 4.07 -3.40 17.56
N THR A 284 4.00 -4.37 16.64
CA THR A 284 3.57 -4.11 15.26
C THR A 284 2.22 -3.37 15.24
N ARG A 285 1.22 -3.89 15.97
CA ARG A 285 -0.09 -3.26 16.07
C ARG A 285 0.02 -1.85 16.66
N GLN A 286 0.75 -1.66 17.74
CA GLN A 286 0.89 -0.36 18.40
C GLN A 286 1.48 0.68 17.45
N MET A 287 2.58 0.36 16.78
CA MET A 287 3.23 1.24 15.81
C MET A 287 2.35 1.59 14.61
N ARG A 288 1.65 0.60 14.04
CA ARG A 288 0.73 0.86 12.93
C ARG A 288 -0.47 1.69 13.37
N SER A 289 -1.02 1.39 14.54
CA SER A 289 -2.18 2.08 15.09
C SER A 289 -1.86 3.54 15.39
N SER A 290 -0.72 3.85 16.02
CA SER A 290 -0.36 5.23 16.38
C SER A 290 -0.26 6.15 15.16
N LEU A 291 0.07 5.61 13.98
CA LEU A 291 0.21 6.39 12.75
C LEU A 291 -1.11 6.79 12.09
N ILE A 292 -2.18 6.00 12.27
CA ILE A 292 -3.38 6.12 11.42
C ILE A 292 -4.70 6.01 12.16
N LYS A 293 -4.69 5.83 13.49
CA LYS A 293 -5.92 5.62 14.28
C LYS A 293 -6.83 6.84 14.26
N GLU A 294 -6.26 8.03 14.42
CA GLU A 294 -7.04 9.28 14.39
C GLU A 294 -7.69 9.47 13.01
N ASP A 295 -6.94 9.26 11.93
CA ASP A 295 -7.44 9.34 10.56
C ASP A 295 -8.53 8.32 10.27
N TRP A 296 -8.33 7.09 10.74
CA TRP A 296 -9.32 6.03 10.61
C TRP A 296 -10.62 6.38 11.33
N ASP A 297 -10.54 6.91 12.56
CA ASP A 297 -11.73 7.28 13.32
C ASP A 297 -12.43 8.50 12.70
N ALA A 298 -11.66 9.52 12.27
CA ALA A 298 -12.16 10.70 11.58
C ALA A 298 -12.88 10.37 10.27
N LEU A 299 -12.44 9.31 9.55
CA LEU A 299 -13.07 8.83 8.32
C LEU A 299 -14.55 8.50 8.53
N PHE A 300 -14.92 7.99 9.70
CA PHE A 300 -16.24 7.44 9.97
C PHE A 300 -17.18 8.37 10.73
N THR A 301 -16.69 9.48 11.30
CA THR A 301 -17.52 10.44 12.06
C THR A 301 -18.79 10.83 11.31
N LYS A 302 -18.67 11.25 10.04
CA LYS A 302 -19.83 11.65 9.21
C LYS A 302 -20.76 10.49 8.90
N ILE A 303 -20.24 9.28 8.75
CA ILE A 303 -21.05 8.08 8.47
C ILE A 303 -21.84 7.71 9.72
N ASP A 304 -21.23 7.81 10.91
CA ASP A 304 -21.86 7.50 12.18
C ASP A 304 -22.94 8.52 12.55
N GLU A 305 -22.75 9.79 12.21
CA GLU A 305 -23.82 10.80 12.24
C GLU A 305 -25.01 10.41 11.35
N LYS A 306 -24.78 9.84 10.15
CA LYS A 306 -25.88 9.38 9.29
C LYS A 306 -26.61 8.18 9.90
N TRP A 307 -25.88 7.22 10.47
CA TRP A 307 -26.49 6.12 11.23
C TRP A 307 -27.38 6.65 12.36
N ALA A 308 -26.91 7.64 13.11
CA ALA A 308 -27.69 8.27 14.17
C ALA A 308 -28.95 8.96 13.61
N LYS A 309 -28.85 9.67 12.47
CA LYS A 309 -29.99 10.30 11.80
C LYS A 309 -31.05 9.29 11.34
N ILE A 310 -30.65 8.19 10.71
CA ILE A 310 -31.62 7.20 10.23
C ILE A 310 -32.23 6.36 11.36
N LEU A 311 -31.51 6.14 12.46
CA LEU A 311 -32.08 5.51 13.66
C LEU A 311 -33.23 6.35 14.26
N LYS A 312 -33.15 7.68 14.13
CA LYS A 312 -34.17 8.64 14.56
C LYS A 312 -35.24 8.92 13.49
N ASP A 313 -35.14 8.34 12.29
CA ASP A 313 -36.10 8.57 11.21
C ASP A 313 -37.49 8.05 11.61
N ARG A 314 -38.50 8.92 11.49
CA ARG A 314 -39.92 8.60 11.76
C ARG A 314 -40.78 8.54 10.51
N THR A 315 -40.21 8.62 9.32
CA THR A 315 -41.01 8.65 8.07
C THR A 315 -41.78 7.36 7.84
N TYR A 316 -41.37 6.26 8.48
CA TYR A 316 -42.10 4.99 8.51
C TYR A 316 -43.53 5.13 9.06
N VAL A 317 -43.80 6.14 9.91
CA VAL A 317 -45.14 6.36 10.48
C VAL A 317 -46.17 6.61 9.38
N ARG A 318 -45.72 7.22 8.27
CA ARG A 318 -46.58 7.50 7.12
C ARG A 318 -47.10 6.23 6.45
N PHE A 319 -46.50 5.06 6.69
CA PHE A 319 -46.97 3.76 6.17
C PHE A 319 -48.28 3.28 6.79
N TYR A 320 -48.70 3.87 7.91
CA TYR A 320 -49.86 3.43 8.66
C TYR A 320 -51.02 4.38 8.39
N ILE A 321 -52.22 3.82 8.19
CA ILE A 321 -53.46 4.60 8.06
C ILE A 321 -53.65 5.48 9.29
N MET A 322 -53.47 4.90 10.49
CA MET A 322 -53.41 5.63 11.75
C MET A 322 -51.97 5.71 12.26
N PRO A 323 -51.38 6.92 12.40
CA PRO A 323 -50.02 7.10 12.93
C PRO A 323 -49.77 6.43 14.29
N SER A 324 -50.77 6.40 15.17
CA SER A 324 -50.71 5.75 16.49
C SER A 324 -50.45 4.24 16.41
N SER A 325 -50.80 3.59 15.29
CA SER A 325 -50.57 2.16 15.07
C SER A 325 -49.13 1.80 14.72
N ALA A 326 -48.25 2.77 14.50
CA ALA A 326 -46.89 2.57 13.98
C ALA A 326 -45.85 2.14 15.03
N ALA A 327 -46.24 1.92 16.30
CA ALA A 327 -45.31 1.60 17.38
C ALA A 327 -44.46 0.35 17.08
N ASN A 328 -45.12 -0.76 16.73
CA ASN A 328 -44.44 -2.02 16.37
C ASN A 328 -43.55 -1.85 15.13
N GLY A 329 -44.08 -1.26 14.07
CA GLY A 329 -43.33 -0.93 12.86
C GLY A 329 -42.09 -0.09 13.11
N GLY A 330 -42.15 0.85 14.05
CA GLY A 330 -41.00 1.63 14.48
C GLY A 330 -39.92 0.79 15.16
N ASN A 331 -40.32 -0.18 16.00
CA ASN A 331 -39.39 -1.11 16.63
C ASN A 331 -38.73 -2.02 15.59
N ILE A 332 -39.51 -2.55 14.63
CA ILE A 332 -39.01 -3.37 13.52
C ILE A 332 -38.04 -2.55 12.66
N TYR A 333 -38.41 -1.32 12.29
CA TYR A 333 -37.56 -0.42 11.51
C TYR A 333 -36.22 -0.18 12.22
N ARG A 334 -36.23 0.24 13.49
CA ARG A 334 -35.00 0.50 14.26
C ARG A 334 -34.16 -0.76 14.44
N SER A 335 -34.78 -1.91 14.70
CA SER A 335 -34.09 -3.19 14.80
C SER A 335 -33.34 -3.53 13.51
N LYS A 336 -33.98 -3.37 12.35
CA LYS A 336 -33.34 -3.57 11.04
C LYS A 336 -32.22 -2.57 10.77
N VAL A 337 -32.39 -1.30 11.11
CA VAL A 337 -31.31 -0.30 10.99
C VAL A 337 -30.11 -0.69 11.85
N LYS A 338 -30.32 -1.14 13.09
CA LYS A 338 -29.24 -1.63 13.98
C LYS A 338 -28.52 -2.84 13.39
N GLU A 339 -29.24 -3.77 12.75
CA GLU A 339 -28.65 -4.92 12.05
C GLU A 339 -27.68 -4.47 10.94
N TYR A 340 -28.07 -3.50 10.12
CA TYR A 340 -27.19 -2.95 9.08
C TYR A 340 -26.00 -2.18 9.68
N LYS A 341 -26.22 -1.39 10.73
CA LYS A 341 -25.12 -0.68 11.42
C LYS A 341 -24.10 -1.68 12.00
N LYS A 342 -24.57 -2.79 12.56
CA LYS A 342 -23.68 -3.85 13.05
C LYS A 342 -22.81 -4.44 11.94
N LYS A 343 -23.41 -4.77 10.79
CA LYS A 343 -22.66 -5.24 9.60
C LYS A 343 -21.59 -4.24 9.16
N ASP A 344 -21.89 -2.94 9.26
CA ASP A 344 -20.91 -1.89 8.98
C ASP A 344 -19.73 -1.92 9.96
N LEU A 345 -20.03 -1.85 11.26
CA LEU A 345 -19.01 -1.87 12.32
C LEU A 345 -18.14 -3.14 12.29
N ASP A 346 -18.76 -4.31 12.09
CA ASP A 346 -18.05 -5.59 12.01
C ASP A 346 -17.06 -5.62 10.83
N TYR A 347 -17.46 -5.06 9.68
CA TYR A 347 -16.58 -4.97 8.51
C TYR A 347 -15.42 -3.99 8.75
N ARG A 348 -15.71 -2.79 9.28
CA ARG A 348 -14.67 -1.82 9.66
C ARG A 348 -13.65 -2.46 10.61
N LYS A 349 -14.12 -3.12 11.67
CA LYS A 349 -13.28 -3.85 12.62
C LYS A 349 -12.44 -4.91 11.91
N THR A 350 -13.05 -5.73 11.08
CA THR A 350 -12.35 -6.80 10.33
C THR A 350 -11.20 -6.25 9.48
N VAL A 351 -11.42 -5.13 8.77
CA VAL A 351 -10.38 -4.53 7.93
C VAL A 351 -9.31 -3.83 8.75
N TRP A 352 -9.68 -3.14 9.83
CA TRP A 352 -8.74 -2.56 10.80
C TRP A 352 -7.80 -3.63 11.36
N GLU A 353 -8.36 -4.71 11.89
CA GLU A 353 -7.61 -5.85 12.43
C GLU A 353 -6.63 -6.45 11.42
N ARG A 354 -7.04 -6.52 10.15
CA ARG A 354 -6.17 -6.98 9.06
C ARG A 354 -5.00 -6.04 8.81
N MET A 355 -5.20 -4.72 8.90
CA MET A 355 -4.12 -3.73 8.74
C MET A 355 -3.12 -3.78 9.91
N MET A 356 -3.61 -4.09 11.10
CA MET A 356 -2.81 -4.06 12.33
C MET A 356 -1.95 -5.31 12.57
N THR A 357 -2.15 -6.38 11.79
CA THR A 357 -1.53 -7.69 12.04
C THR A 357 -0.48 -8.05 10.98
N ASN A 358 0.49 -8.89 11.36
CA ASN A 358 1.57 -9.35 10.45
C ASN A 358 1.14 -10.51 9.53
N THR A 359 0.09 -11.23 9.90
CA THR A 359 -0.48 -12.30 9.09
C THR A 359 -1.44 -11.69 8.07
N ALA A 360 -0.90 -11.12 7.00
CA ALA A 360 -1.69 -10.63 5.86
C ALA A 360 -2.30 -11.81 5.06
N THR A 361 -3.13 -12.63 5.70
CA THR A 361 -3.70 -13.86 5.11
C THR A 361 -5.02 -13.61 4.37
N GLY A 362 -5.57 -12.40 4.43
CA GLY A 362 -6.77 -12.00 3.69
C GLY A 362 -6.49 -10.95 2.62
N LYS A 363 -6.98 -11.18 1.40
CA LYS A 363 -7.07 -10.11 0.39
C LYS A 363 -8.35 -9.32 0.63
N GLU A 364 -8.25 -8.01 0.71
CA GLU A 364 -9.43 -7.16 0.62
C GLU A 364 -9.90 -7.13 -0.84
N GLU A 365 -11.20 -7.26 -1.07
CA GLU A 365 -11.76 -7.10 -2.41
C GLU A 365 -13.18 -6.56 -2.36
N ALA A 366 -13.49 -5.68 -3.30
CA ALA A 366 -14.87 -5.27 -3.49
C ALA A 366 -15.67 -6.38 -4.18
N LYS A 367 -16.73 -6.85 -3.51
CA LYS A 367 -17.76 -7.68 -4.15
C LYS A 367 -18.61 -6.79 -5.05
N ILE A 368 -18.70 -7.16 -6.33
CA ILE A 368 -19.57 -6.48 -7.28
C ILE A 368 -21.02 -6.64 -6.85
N LYS A 369 -21.75 -5.54 -6.76
CA LYS A 369 -23.20 -5.55 -6.65
C LYS A 369 -23.80 -6.07 -7.95
N GLY A 370 -24.79 -6.95 -7.85
CA GLY A 370 -25.40 -7.57 -9.03
C GLY A 370 -24.46 -8.55 -9.74
N THR A 371 -24.61 -8.66 -11.05
CA THR A 371 -23.94 -9.68 -11.85
C THR A 371 -22.53 -9.26 -12.25
N LYS A 372 -21.56 -10.14 -11.99
CA LYS A 372 -20.18 -9.98 -12.48
C LYS A 372 -20.13 -10.12 -14.00
N ILE A 373 -19.62 -9.09 -14.65
CA ILE A 373 -19.34 -9.06 -16.09
C ILE A 373 -17.88 -9.48 -16.33
N PRO A 374 -17.61 -10.49 -17.19
CA PRO A 374 -16.26 -10.90 -17.54
C PRO A 374 -15.49 -9.76 -18.22
N ALA A 375 -14.16 -9.75 -18.04
CA ALA A 375 -13.31 -8.80 -18.72
C ALA A 375 -13.45 -8.95 -20.25
N GLY A 376 -13.57 -7.82 -20.95
CA GLY A 376 -13.77 -7.83 -22.39
C GLY A 376 -14.34 -6.51 -22.89
N THR A 377 -14.41 -6.40 -24.21
CA THR A 377 -15.08 -5.31 -24.90
C THR A 377 -16.47 -5.79 -25.34
N TYR A 378 -17.49 -4.98 -25.10
CA TYR A 378 -18.88 -5.32 -25.39
C TYR A 378 -19.54 -4.25 -26.25
N TYR A 379 -20.37 -4.72 -27.18
CA TYR A 379 -21.51 -3.96 -27.65
C TYR A 379 -22.63 -4.07 -26.59
N ILE A 380 -23.32 -2.96 -26.29
CA ILE A 380 -24.49 -2.94 -25.41
C ILE A 380 -25.70 -2.67 -26.30
N LYS A 381 -26.58 -3.66 -26.48
CA LYS A 381 -27.73 -3.59 -27.41
C LYS A 381 -29.04 -3.54 -26.65
N SER A 382 -29.98 -2.68 -27.03
CA SER A 382 -31.34 -2.69 -26.48
C SER A 382 -32.02 -4.04 -26.70
N ALA A 383 -32.72 -4.53 -25.69
CA ALA A 383 -33.57 -5.71 -25.86
C ALA A 383 -34.85 -5.38 -26.65
N ASN A 384 -35.21 -4.10 -26.76
CA ASN A 384 -36.41 -3.64 -27.47
C ASN A 384 -36.26 -3.72 -29.00
N THR A 385 -35.03 -3.81 -29.54
CA THR A 385 -34.81 -3.92 -31.00
C THR A 385 -34.92 -5.33 -31.57
N GLY A 386 -35.09 -6.36 -30.71
CA GLY A 386 -35.08 -7.75 -31.16
C GLY A 386 -33.83 -8.11 -31.96
N ASN A 387 -34.01 -8.72 -33.12
CA ASN A 387 -32.93 -9.19 -33.99
C ASN A 387 -32.40 -8.13 -34.97
N ALA A 388 -33.05 -6.97 -35.09
CA ALA A 388 -32.63 -5.92 -36.02
C ALA A 388 -31.18 -5.46 -35.79
N ASN A 389 -30.49 -5.05 -36.85
CA ASN A 389 -29.14 -4.47 -36.77
C ASN A 389 -29.18 -3.01 -36.27
N ASN A 390 -29.78 -2.82 -35.10
CA ASN A 390 -30.05 -1.52 -34.48
C ASN A 390 -30.10 -1.67 -32.95
N GLY A 391 -30.11 -0.55 -32.22
CA GLY A 391 -30.26 -0.53 -30.77
C GLY A 391 -28.96 -0.57 -30.00
N TYR A 392 -27.82 -0.38 -30.66
CA TYR A 392 -26.51 -0.42 -30.01
C TYR A 392 -26.22 0.92 -29.36
N PHE A 393 -25.84 0.92 -28.08
CA PHE A 393 -25.30 2.10 -27.42
C PHE A 393 -24.26 2.76 -28.32
N ASP A 394 -24.41 4.06 -28.49
CA ASP A 394 -23.60 4.92 -29.33
C ASP A 394 -23.45 6.27 -28.63
N ILE A 395 -22.23 6.79 -28.57
CA ILE A 395 -22.00 8.16 -28.15
C ILE A 395 -22.23 9.08 -29.35
N SER A 396 -23.13 10.06 -29.21
CA SER A 396 -23.49 10.95 -30.32
C SER A 396 -22.28 11.67 -30.93
N TYR A 397 -22.30 11.83 -32.25
CA TYR A 397 -21.26 12.54 -32.99
C TYR A 397 -21.53 14.04 -32.99
N ASN A 398 -20.55 14.84 -32.57
CA ASN A 398 -20.59 16.28 -32.77
C ASN A 398 -20.15 16.62 -34.19
N ARG A 399 -21.05 17.15 -35.01
CA ARG A 399 -20.77 17.52 -36.41
C ARG A 399 -19.83 18.71 -36.53
N GLU A 400 -20.01 19.74 -35.72
CA GLU A 400 -19.19 20.96 -35.73
C GLU A 400 -17.72 20.67 -35.36
N LYS A 401 -17.52 19.87 -34.30
CA LYS A 401 -16.19 19.49 -33.80
C LYS A 401 -15.65 18.21 -34.43
N LYS A 402 -16.39 17.63 -35.38
CA LYS A 402 -16.09 16.40 -36.12
C LYS A 402 -15.62 15.22 -35.24
N LYS A 403 -16.19 15.06 -34.04
CA LYS A 403 -15.81 13.99 -33.10
C LYS A 403 -16.96 13.56 -32.20
N TRP A 404 -16.98 12.28 -31.83
CA TRP A 404 -17.92 11.73 -30.83
C TRP A 404 -17.32 11.69 -29.41
N LYS A 405 -15.99 11.57 -29.29
CA LYS A 405 -15.30 11.40 -28.00
C LYS A 405 -15.03 12.75 -27.35
N MET A 406 -16.07 13.35 -26.76
CA MET A 406 -15.95 14.62 -26.02
C MET A 406 -16.96 14.69 -24.87
N LYS A 407 -16.63 15.50 -23.86
CA LYS A 407 -17.53 15.75 -22.72
C LYS A 407 -18.88 16.29 -23.19
N GLY A 408 -19.96 15.84 -22.58
CA GLY A 408 -21.32 16.27 -22.87
C GLY A 408 -22.05 15.50 -23.98
N GLN A 409 -21.36 14.67 -24.76
CA GLN A 409 -22.04 13.90 -25.81
C GLN A 409 -23.05 12.92 -25.24
N ARG A 410 -24.27 12.94 -25.77
CA ARG A 410 -25.40 12.15 -25.27
C ARG A 410 -25.21 10.69 -25.66
N LEU A 411 -25.54 9.80 -24.74
CA LEU A 411 -25.73 8.40 -25.06
C LEU A 411 -27.03 8.24 -25.86
N GLN A 412 -26.94 7.52 -26.96
CA GLN A 412 -28.04 7.16 -27.84
C GLN A 412 -27.93 5.70 -28.23
N ILE A 413 -28.90 5.21 -29.01
CA ILE A 413 -28.79 3.95 -29.73
C ILE A 413 -28.62 4.20 -31.23
N TRP A 414 -27.91 3.32 -31.93
CA TRP A 414 -27.72 3.39 -33.37
C TRP A 414 -27.55 2.00 -34.00
N THR A 415 -27.46 1.94 -35.33
CA THR A 415 -27.09 0.72 -36.08
C THR A 415 -25.67 0.27 -35.74
N LYS A 416 -25.38 -1.04 -35.79
CA LYS A 416 -24.02 -1.54 -35.52
C LYS A 416 -23.05 -1.06 -36.60
N ASP A 417 -21.87 -0.64 -36.18
CA ASP A 417 -20.70 -0.43 -37.03
C ASP A 417 -19.41 -0.74 -36.26
N ASN A 418 -18.26 -0.52 -36.89
CA ASN A 418 -16.95 -0.72 -36.27
C ASN A 418 -16.45 0.47 -35.44
N SER A 419 -17.25 1.54 -35.30
CA SER A 419 -16.88 2.75 -34.57
C SER A 419 -16.56 2.44 -33.10
N GLY A 420 -15.55 3.15 -32.57
CA GLY A 420 -15.24 3.14 -31.15
C GLY A 420 -16.36 3.70 -30.27
N ALA A 421 -17.31 4.44 -30.85
CA ALA A 421 -18.46 5.03 -30.14
C ALA A 421 -19.44 3.98 -29.59
N LYS A 422 -19.37 2.73 -30.07
CA LYS A 422 -20.31 1.64 -29.73
C LYS A 422 -19.71 0.50 -28.93
N LYS A 423 -18.41 0.60 -28.62
CA LYS A 423 -17.63 -0.44 -27.96
C LYS A 423 -17.35 0.02 -26.54
N TYR A 424 -17.74 -0.78 -25.55
CA TYR A 424 -17.65 -0.41 -24.13
C TYR A 424 -16.87 -1.44 -23.32
N ARG A 425 -16.27 -0.99 -22.23
CA ARG A 425 -15.65 -1.84 -21.20
C ARG A 425 -16.29 -1.56 -19.85
N PHE A 426 -16.36 -2.60 -19.04
CA PHE A 426 -16.83 -2.54 -17.66
C PHE A 426 -15.62 -2.58 -16.74
N HIS A 427 -15.24 -1.43 -16.20
CA HIS A 427 -14.11 -1.33 -15.29
C HIS A 427 -14.60 -1.46 -13.85
N LYS A 428 -14.08 -2.47 -13.15
CA LYS A 428 -14.06 -2.49 -11.69
C LYS A 428 -12.67 -2.11 -11.22
N ASN A 429 -12.56 -1.50 -10.04
CA ASN A 429 -11.26 -1.33 -9.39
C ASN A 429 -11.22 -2.14 -8.08
N LYS A 430 -10.10 -2.07 -7.37
CA LYS A 430 -9.86 -2.84 -6.15
C LYS A 430 -10.87 -2.53 -5.01
N TYR A 431 -11.43 -1.31 -4.96
CA TYR A 431 -12.24 -0.83 -3.82
C TYR A 431 -13.72 -0.57 -4.12
N LEU A 432 -14.16 -0.54 -5.39
CA LEU A 432 -15.53 -0.23 -5.78
C LEU A 432 -16.39 -1.48 -5.98
N SER A 433 -17.58 -1.46 -5.38
CA SER A 433 -18.61 -2.49 -5.57
C SER A 433 -19.38 -2.37 -6.91
N TYR A 434 -19.03 -1.40 -7.75
CA TYR A 434 -19.77 -0.98 -8.94
C TYR A 434 -18.85 -0.87 -10.15
N TYR A 435 -19.43 -0.96 -11.35
CA TYR A 435 -18.74 -0.76 -12.61
C TYR A 435 -18.73 0.71 -13.02
N ILE A 436 -17.63 1.11 -13.63
CA ILE A 436 -17.54 2.30 -14.49
C ILE A 436 -17.59 1.81 -15.93
N ILE A 437 -18.55 2.31 -16.70
CA ILE A 437 -18.73 1.95 -18.11
C ILE A 437 -18.02 3.00 -18.96
N THR A 438 -16.99 2.60 -19.70
CA THR A 438 -16.16 3.51 -20.52
C THR A 438 -16.25 3.11 -21.99
N PRO A 439 -16.02 4.04 -22.93
CA PRO A 439 -15.67 3.65 -24.29
C PRO A 439 -14.39 2.81 -24.28
N ALA A 440 -14.40 1.68 -24.99
CA ALA A 440 -13.28 0.74 -25.01
C ALA A 440 -11.98 1.34 -25.56
N SER A 441 -12.11 2.40 -26.37
CA SER A 441 -11.00 3.13 -26.96
C SER A 441 -10.35 4.16 -26.03
N ASP A 442 -10.97 4.54 -24.91
CA ASP A 442 -10.39 5.51 -23.96
C ASP A 442 -11.11 5.50 -22.61
N SER A 443 -10.42 5.02 -21.58
CA SER A 443 -10.94 4.99 -20.21
C SER A 443 -10.88 6.34 -19.47
N LYS A 444 -10.33 7.39 -20.09
CA LYS A 444 -10.39 8.77 -19.55
C LYS A 444 -11.80 9.36 -19.61
N PHE A 445 -12.72 8.71 -20.34
CA PHE A 445 -14.13 9.06 -20.36
C PHE A 445 -15.00 7.91 -19.86
N ALA A 446 -16.14 8.25 -19.26
CA ALA A 446 -17.13 7.30 -18.77
C ALA A 446 -18.55 7.78 -19.07
N LEU A 447 -19.50 6.82 -19.11
CA LEU A 447 -20.92 7.14 -19.03
C LEU A 447 -21.21 7.78 -17.67
N ASP A 448 -21.89 8.91 -17.70
CA ASP A 448 -22.19 9.73 -16.52
C ASP A 448 -23.67 10.14 -16.50
N CYS A 449 -24.25 10.21 -15.31
CA CYS A 449 -25.58 10.78 -15.09
C CYS A 449 -25.46 12.31 -15.05
N TYR A 450 -26.02 13.01 -16.05
CA TYR A 450 -25.84 14.44 -16.27
C TYR A 450 -26.06 15.29 -15.01
N GLY A 451 -25.11 16.18 -14.72
CA GLY A 451 -25.10 17.03 -13.52
C GLY A 451 -25.04 16.25 -12.21
N GLY A 452 -24.68 14.97 -12.25
CA GLY A 452 -24.72 14.07 -11.11
C GLY A 452 -26.12 13.79 -10.56
N LYS A 453 -27.17 14.04 -11.35
CA LYS A 453 -28.57 13.80 -10.94
C LYS A 453 -28.89 12.30 -10.94
N SER A 454 -29.87 11.91 -10.13
CA SER A 454 -30.30 10.51 -9.95
C SER A 454 -31.80 10.32 -10.21
N SER A 455 -32.48 11.37 -10.66
CA SER A 455 -33.93 11.40 -10.89
C SER A 455 -34.31 11.00 -12.31
N LYS A 456 -35.58 10.68 -12.49
CA LYS A 456 -36.21 10.38 -13.78
C LYS A 456 -35.89 11.47 -14.82
N LYS A 457 -35.71 11.08 -16.08
CA LYS A 457 -35.31 11.92 -17.23
C LYS A 457 -33.87 12.43 -17.20
N THR A 458 -33.06 12.10 -16.18
CA THR A 458 -31.64 12.48 -16.18
C THR A 458 -30.94 11.89 -17.40
N ALA A 459 -30.35 12.75 -18.23
CA ALA A 459 -29.60 12.35 -19.41
C ALA A 459 -28.37 11.52 -19.04
N ILE A 460 -28.05 10.50 -19.85
CA ILE A 460 -26.73 9.87 -19.84
C ILE A 460 -25.87 10.53 -20.91
N HIS A 461 -24.64 10.90 -20.53
CA HIS A 461 -23.67 11.53 -21.42
C HIS A 461 -22.25 11.02 -21.15
N LEU A 462 -21.33 11.35 -22.04
CA LEU A 462 -19.91 11.09 -21.88
C LEU A 462 -19.26 12.21 -21.04
N TRP A 463 -18.50 11.86 -20.01
CA TRP A 463 -17.77 12.83 -19.19
C TRP A 463 -16.38 12.33 -18.82
N SER A 464 -15.49 13.21 -18.34
CA SER A 464 -14.19 12.78 -17.81
C SER A 464 -14.38 11.80 -16.67
N THR A 465 -13.63 10.70 -16.68
CA THR A 465 -13.68 9.69 -15.62
C THR A 465 -13.21 10.30 -14.31
N HIS A 466 -14.12 10.44 -13.34
CA HIS A 466 -13.85 10.90 -11.98
C HIS A 466 -14.32 9.89 -10.93
N LYS A 467 -14.92 8.77 -11.36
CA LYS A 467 -15.26 7.61 -10.50
C LYS A 467 -16.24 7.95 -9.37
N ALA A 468 -16.96 9.08 -9.45
CA ALA A 468 -18.00 9.42 -8.47
C ALA A 468 -19.27 8.59 -8.72
N GLY A 469 -20.24 8.64 -7.80
CA GLY A 469 -21.46 7.84 -7.90
C GLY A 469 -22.24 7.99 -9.21
N SER A 470 -22.13 9.13 -9.91
CA SER A 470 -22.81 9.37 -11.20
C SER A 470 -22.26 8.54 -12.37
N GLN A 471 -21.06 7.98 -12.22
CA GLN A 471 -20.39 7.11 -13.20
C GLN A 471 -20.37 5.64 -12.77
N GLN A 472 -21.05 5.31 -11.66
CA GLN A 472 -21.04 3.97 -11.07
C GLN A 472 -22.39 3.28 -11.31
N PHE A 473 -22.33 2.09 -11.90
CA PHE A 473 -23.49 1.28 -12.24
C PHE A 473 -23.28 -0.16 -11.81
N TYR A 474 -24.37 -0.85 -11.50
CA TYR A 474 -24.37 -2.30 -11.43
C TYR A 474 -25.33 -2.88 -12.45
N LEU A 475 -25.14 -4.16 -12.76
CA LEU A 475 -25.96 -4.86 -13.73
C LEU A 475 -26.77 -5.94 -13.01
N GLU A 476 -28.08 -5.92 -13.19
CA GLU A 476 -28.98 -6.96 -12.70
C GLU A 476 -29.37 -7.85 -13.88
N HIS A 477 -29.03 -9.13 -13.85
CA HIS A 477 -29.45 -10.10 -14.85
C HIS A 477 -30.95 -10.41 -14.71
N LYS A 478 -31.69 -10.31 -15.81
CA LYS A 478 -33.15 -10.48 -15.90
C LYS A 478 -33.55 -11.78 -16.61
N GLY A 479 -32.63 -12.74 -16.70
CA GLY A 479 -32.82 -13.96 -17.49
C GLY A 479 -32.55 -13.77 -18.99
N ASN A 480 -32.26 -14.87 -19.68
CA ASN A 480 -32.02 -14.93 -21.14
C ASN A 480 -30.96 -13.94 -21.65
N GLY A 481 -30.00 -13.57 -20.79
CA GLY A 481 -28.91 -12.62 -21.10
C GLY A 481 -29.32 -11.16 -21.11
N LYS A 482 -30.54 -10.81 -20.68
CA LYS A 482 -31.00 -9.43 -20.49
C LYS A 482 -30.43 -8.86 -19.21
N PHE A 483 -30.03 -7.60 -19.24
CA PHE A 483 -29.55 -6.87 -18.07
C PHE A 483 -30.28 -5.54 -17.91
N ALA A 484 -30.65 -5.19 -16.68
CA ALA A 484 -30.90 -3.82 -16.30
C ALA A 484 -29.59 -3.17 -15.84
N ILE A 485 -29.29 -1.95 -16.29
CA ILE A 485 -28.12 -1.19 -15.85
C ILE A 485 -28.61 -0.12 -14.87
N ILE A 486 -28.22 -0.24 -13.60
CA ILE A 486 -28.79 0.52 -12.48
C ILE A 486 -27.71 1.44 -11.89
N PRO A 487 -27.97 2.76 -11.77
CA PRO A 487 -26.99 3.68 -11.18
C PRO A 487 -26.88 3.46 -9.67
N LYS A 488 -25.65 3.60 -9.14
CA LYS A 488 -25.40 3.60 -7.69
C LYS A 488 -26.23 4.65 -6.95
N ARG A 489 -26.41 5.83 -7.58
CA ARG A 489 -27.07 6.99 -6.97
C ARG A 489 -28.56 6.81 -6.71
N ASN A 490 -29.22 5.85 -7.36
CA ASN A 490 -30.64 5.56 -7.12
C ASN A 490 -31.03 4.19 -7.69
N HIS A 491 -31.22 3.22 -6.80
CA HIS A 491 -31.57 1.85 -7.17
C HIS A 491 -33.01 1.67 -7.69
N ASN A 492 -33.85 2.71 -7.62
CA ASN A 492 -35.19 2.71 -8.24
C ASN A 492 -35.16 3.21 -9.69
N MET A 493 -33.99 3.57 -10.22
CA MET A 493 -33.82 4.00 -11.60
C MET A 493 -33.00 2.97 -12.38
N CYS A 494 -33.06 3.02 -13.70
CA CYS A 494 -32.16 2.29 -14.59
C CYS A 494 -31.96 3.07 -15.90
N LEU A 495 -30.96 2.67 -16.68
CA LEU A 495 -30.81 3.16 -18.05
C LEU A 495 -31.97 2.64 -18.90
N ALA A 496 -32.66 3.56 -19.55
CA ALA A 496 -33.81 3.30 -20.40
C ALA A 496 -33.74 4.14 -21.67
N LEU A 497 -34.38 3.65 -22.73
CA LEU A 497 -34.69 4.45 -23.92
C LEU A 497 -35.63 5.61 -23.54
N VAL A 498 -35.40 6.80 -24.10
CA VAL A 498 -36.25 7.98 -23.86
C VAL A 498 -37.66 7.75 -24.40
N ASP A 499 -37.75 7.35 -25.66
CA ASP A 499 -38.99 6.80 -26.22
C ASP A 499 -39.02 5.30 -25.94
N ASN A 500 -39.99 4.85 -25.15
CA ASN A 500 -40.08 3.46 -24.70
C ASN A 500 -40.72 2.52 -25.73
N LYS A 501 -41.35 3.05 -26.78
CA LYS A 501 -41.94 2.29 -27.88
C LYS A 501 -41.00 2.23 -29.07
N ASN A 502 -40.19 3.27 -29.26
CA ASN A 502 -39.27 3.36 -30.38
C ASN A 502 -37.88 2.82 -30.04
N ALA A 503 -37.36 1.89 -30.83
CA ALA A 503 -35.99 1.40 -30.69
C ALA A 503 -35.11 1.76 -31.90
N ASP A 504 -35.49 2.82 -32.62
CA ASP A 504 -34.80 3.34 -33.80
C ASP A 504 -33.53 4.10 -33.48
N LYS A 505 -32.66 4.15 -34.48
CA LYS A 505 -31.39 4.88 -34.42
C LYS A 505 -31.62 6.36 -34.06
N GLY A 506 -30.86 6.85 -33.11
CA GLY A 506 -30.94 8.23 -32.60
C GLY A 506 -31.76 8.37 -31.33
N ASN A 507 -32.58 7.38 -30.95
CA ASN A 507 -33.27 7.41 -29.66
C ASN A 507 -32.23 7.48 -28.53
N LYS A 508 -32.47 8.38 -27.56
CA LYS A 508 -31.51 8.68 -26.50
C LYS A 508 -31.68 7.72 -25.33
N VAL A 509 -30.67 7.69 -24.47
CA VAL A 509 -30.72 6.95 -23.19
C VAL A 509 -30.76 7.95 -22.02
N HIS A 510 -31.58 7.65 -21.02
CA HIS A 510 -31.72 8.44 -19.80
C HIS A 510 -31.95 7.53 -18.57
N LEU A 511 -32.04 8.12 -17.38
CA LEU A 511 -32.57 7.45 -16.21
C LEU A 511 -34.09 7.44 -16.22
N TRP A 512 -34.68 6.29 -15.95
CA TRP A 512 -36.12 6.13 -15.73
C TRP A 512 -36.41 5.15 -14.62
N THR A 513 -37.64 5.20 -14.08
CA THR A 513 -38.10 4.29 -13.03
C THR A 513 -37.92 2.84 -13.45
N TYR A 514 -37.19 2.09 -12.64
CA TYR A 514 -36.92 0.69 -12.86
C TYR A 514 -38.22 -0.12 -12.88
N SER A 515 -38.36 -0.97 -13.90
CA SER A 515 -39.49 -1.87 -14.13
C SER A 515 -39.09 -2.89 -15.19
N ASP A 516 -39.75 -4.05 -15.19
CA ASP A 516 -39.44 -5.14 -16.12
C ASP A 516 -40.04 -4.86 -17.51
N MET A 517 -39.35 -4.05 -18.32
CA MET A 517 -39.79 -3.64 -19.66
C MET A 517 -38.64 -3.72 -20.67
N PRO A 518 -38.87 -4.19 -21.92
CA PRO A 518 -37.82 -4.34 -22.93
C PRO A 518 -37.00 -3.06 -23.21
N SER A 519 -37.63 -1.88 -23.15
CA SER A 519 -36.97 -0.56 -23.30
C SER A 519 -35.98 -0.19 -22.20
N LYS A 520 -35.89 -0.99 -21.14
CA LYS A 520 -34.99 -0.84 -19.99
C LYS A 520 -33.95 -1.95 -19.88
N HIS A 521 -33.97 -2.89 -20.83
CA HIS A 521 -33.11 -4.06 -20.83
C HIS A 521 -32.09 -4.01 -21.95
N TRP A 522 -30.92 -4.55 -21.65
CA TRP A 522 -29.75 -4.49 -22.51
C TRP A 522 -29.11 -5.87 -22.63
N TYR A 523 -28.72 -6.24 -23.83
CA TYR A 523 -27.85 -7.38 -24.11
C TYR A 523 -26.40 -6.91 -24.13
N LEU A 524 -25.52 -7.70 -23.52
CA LEU A 524 -24.08 -7.53 -23.64
C LEU A 524 -23.56 -8.51 -24.69
N ILE A 525 -23.06 -8.02 -25.82
CA ILE A 525 -22.54 -8.84 -26.91
C ILE A 525 -21.03 -8.64 -26.95
N ASN A 526 -20.27 -9.70 -26.65
CA ASN A 526 -18.82 -9.63 -26.65
C ASN A 526 -18.30 -9.35 -28.06
N VAL A 527 -17.48 -8.31 -28.24
CA VAL A 527 -17.03 -7.86 -29.57
C VAL A 527 -16.19 -8.92 -30.28
N LYS A 528 -15.36 -9.68 -29.54
CA LYS A 528 -14.46 -10.69 -30.11
C LYS A 528 -15.22 -11.91 -30.60
N THR A 529 -16.17 -12.40 -29.81
CA THR A 529 -16.91 -13.65 -30.11
C THR A 529 -18.23 -13.40 -30.83
N ASN A 530 -18.71 -12.16 -30.85
CA ASN A 530 -20.04 -11.76 -31.29
C ASN A 530 -21.19 -12.53 -30.58
N LYS A 531 -20.91 -13.15 -29.42
CA LYS A 531 -21.89 -13.90 -28.62
C LYS A 531 -22.47 -13.02 -27.52
N LYS A 532 -23.77 -13.18 -27.29
CA LYS A 532 -24.46 -12.61 -26.11
C LYS A 532 -23.90 -13.24 -24.84
N TYR A 533 -23.54 -12.42 -23.87
CA TYR A 533 -23.16 -12.88 -22.54
C TYR A 533 -24.41 -13.33 -21.76
N ILE A 534 -24.36 -14.57 -21.29
CA ILE A 534 -25.34 -15.15 -20.39
C ILE A 534 -24.55 -15.66 -19.19
N PRO A 535 -24.74 -15.10 -17.98
CA PRO A 535 -24.12 -15.61 -16.77
C PRO A 535 -24.52 -17.07 -16.56
N LYS A 536 -23.57 -17.91 -16.11
CA LYS A 536 -23.90 -19.24 -15.60
C LYS A 536 -24.76 -19.07 -14.34
N GLN A 537 -25.84 -19.84 -14.24
CA GLN A 537 -26.73 -19.83 -13.07
C GLN A 537 -26.00 -20.32 -11.83
#